data_AF-A0A075AX87-F1
#
_entry.id   AF-A0A075AX87-F1
#
_cell.length_a   1.000
_cell.length_b   1.000
_cell.length_c   1.000
_cell.angle_alpha   90.00
_cell.angle_beta   90.00
_cell.angle_gamma   90.00
#
_symmetry.space_group_name_H-M   'P 1'
#
loop_
_entity.id
_entity.type
_entity.pdbx_description
1 polymer ?
#
loop_
_entity_poly.entity_id
_entity_poly.type
_entity_poly.pdbx_seq_one_letter_code
_entity_poly.pdbx_strand_id
1 'polypeptide(L)'
;MTMIFLIDLLNFSFWNNPTSDPFMVNYQGKDYSGYASLCAIIKRAIDEDYDMLNPHFWCELDLKTWAYICRSTTNQNMPLLEKRLEILKESGSALLKVLFVN
;
A
#
# COMPACT_ATOMS: atom_id res chain seq x y z
N MET A 1 9.23 11.70 -0.90
CA MET A 1 9.02 10.74 -2.01
C MET A 1 7.83 11.17 -2.85
N THR A 2 7.78 10.91 -4.16
CA THR A 2 6.55 11.15 -4.93
C THR A 2 5.57 9.98 -4.79
N MET A 3 4.27 10.26 -4.79
CA MET A 3 3.22 9.23 -4.72
C MET A 3 3.31 8.23 -5.90
N ILE A 4 3.80 8.69 -7.05
CA ILE A 4 3.94 7.88 -8.27
C ILE A 4 4.91 6.70 -8.03
N PHE A 5 6.06 6.95 -7.41
CA PHE A 5 7.04 5.89 -7.13
C PHE A 5 6.46 4.81 -6.20
N LEU A 6 5.77 5.23 -5.14
CA LEU A 6 5.15 4.30 -4.18
C LEU A 6 4.05 3.45 -4.83
N ILE A 7 3.21 4.07 -5.67
CA ILE A 7 2.16 3.33 -6.39
C ILE A 7 2.80 2.33 -7.36
N ASP A 8 3.78 2.75 -8.15
CA ASP A 8 4.45 1.89 -9.13
C ASP A 8 5.09 0.66 -8.47
N LEU A 9 5.76 0.88 -7.34
CA LEU A 9 6.35 -0.17 -6.51
C LEU A 9 5.35 -1.26 -6.08
N LEU A 10 4.10 -0.86 -5.87
CA LEU A 10 3.03 -1.72 -5.39
C LEU A 10 2.03 -2.12 -6.48
N ASN A 11 2.23 -1.73 -7.74
CA ASN A 11 1.22 -1.91 -8.78
C ASN A 11 1.27 -3.32 -9.42
N PHE A 12 0.98 -4.36 -8.64
CA PHE A 12 0.94 -5.75 -9.12
C PHE A 12 -0.20 -6.56 -8.49
N SER A 13 -0.56 -7.70 -9.07
CA SER A 13 -1.50 -8.69 -8.51
C SER A 13 -2.90 -8.14 -8.14
N PHE A 14 -3.61 -7.57 -9.12
CA PHE A 14 -5.01 -7.12 -8.99
C PHE A 14 -6.02 -8.09 -9.62
N TRP A 15 -5.64 -9.35 -9.79
CA TRP A 15 -6.48 -10.35 -10.43
C TRP A 15 -7.68 -10.67 -9.55
N ASN A 16 -8.89 -10.48 -10.06
CA ASN A 16 -10.11 -10.92 -9.40
C ASN A 16 -10.42 -12.35 -9.83
N ASN A 17 -10.72 -13.23 -8.88
CA ASN A 17 -11.37 -14.49 -9.20
C ASN A 17 -12.84 -14.19 -9.56
N PRO A 18 -13.34 -14.60 -10.75
CA PRO A 18 -14.70 -14.30 -11.17
C PRO A 18 -15.80 -14.80 -10.22
N THR A 19 -15.48 -15.76 -9.36
CA THR A 19 -16.43 -16.39 -8.44
C THR A 19 -16.34 -15.87 -7.00
N SER A 20 -15.41 -14.97 -6.68
CA SER A 20 -15.30 -14.36 -5.36
C SER A 20 -15.57 -12.87 -5.41
N ASP A 21 -16.00 -12.29 -4.28
CA ASP A 21 -16.01 -10.84 -4.13
C ASP A 21 -14.62 -10.26 -4.45
N PRO A 22 -14.54 -9.08 -5.07
CA PRO A 22 -13.26 -8.44 -5.32
C PRO A 22 -12.68 -7.86 -4.01
N PHE A 23 -11.38 -7.66 -3.98
CA PHE A 23 -10.77 -6.77 -2.99
C PHE A 23 -11.20 -5.32 -3.28
N MET A 24 -11.81 -4.65 -2.30
CA MET A 24 -12.30 -3.29 -2.44
C MET A 24 -11.89 -2.39 -1.29
N VAL A 25 -11.65 -1.13 -1.59
CA VAL A 25 -11.19 -0.14 -0.61
C VAL A 25 -12.15 1.03 -0.65
N ASN A 26 -12.81 1.32 0.48
CA ASN A 26 -13.58 2.54 0.63
C ASN A 26 -12.66 3.72 0.94
N TYR A 27 -12.84 4.80 0.20
CA TYR A 27 -12.21 6.08 0.45
C TYR A 27 -13.20 7.20 0.10
N GLN A 28 -13.43 8.10 1.07
CA GLN A 28 -14.36 9.23 0.93
C GLN A 28 -15.77 8.81 0.46
N GLY A 29 -16.28 7.70 0.99
CA GLY A 29 -17.63 7.22 0.70
C GLY A 29 -17.79 6.47 -0.63
N LYS A 30 -16.69 6.20 -1.34
CA LYS A 30 -16.70 5.42 -2.59
C LYS A 30 -15.79 4.20 -2.49
N ASP A 31 -16.28 3.07 -3.00
CA ASP A 31 -15.50 1.84 -3.14
C ASP A 31 -14.68 1.82 -4.43
N TYR A 32 -13.44 1.39 -4.30
CA TYR A 32 -12.48 1.26 -5.40
C TYR A 32 -11.92 -0.17 -5.45
N SER A 33 -11.71 -0.69 -6.66
CA SER A 33 -11.11 -2.00 -6.92
C SER A 33 -9.95 -1.88 -7.91
N GLY A 34 -9.18 -2.96 -8.07
CA GLY A 34 -8.02 -2.99 -8.98
C GLY A 34 -6.98 -1.91 -8.65
N TYR A 35 -6.35 -1.33 -9.68
CA TYR A 35 -5.38 -0.25 -9.51
C TYR A 35 -5.91 0.92 -8.66
N ALA A 36 -7.19 1.29 -8.84
CA ALA A 36 -7.76 2.42 -8.12
C ALA A 36 -7.86 2.18 -6.61
N SER A 37 -7.96 0.92 -6.17
CA SER A 37 -7.96 0.59 -4.74
C SER A 37 -6.61 0.85 -4.10
N LEU A 38 -5.49 0.64 -4.82
CA LEU A 38 -4.15 0.99 -4.33
C LEU A 38 -4.00 2.50 -4.15
N CYS A 39 -4.45 3.29 -5.14
CA CYS A 39 -4.49 4.74 -5.01
C CYS A 39 -5.33 5.18 -3.79
N ALA A 40 -6.48 4.52 -3.57
CA ALA A 40 -7.34 4.78 -2.42
C ALA A 40 -6.66 4.41 -1.09
N ILE A 41 -5.94 3.28 -1.01
CA ILE A 41 -5.16 2.88 0.18
C ILE A 41 -4.16 3.96 0.56
N ILE A 42 -3.35 4.41 -0.39
CA ILE A 42 -2.28 5.38 -0.11
C ILE A 42 -2.86 6.72 0.33
N LYS A 43 -3.90 7.22 -0.37
CA LYS A 43 -4.56 8.48 0.02
C LYS A 43 -5.21 8.38 1.39
N ARG A 44 -5.93 7.30 1.64
CA ARG A 44 -6.57 7.04 2.94
C ARG A 44 -5.56 6.99 4.07
N ALA A 45 -4.42 6.33 3.85
CA ALA A 45 -3.38 6.25 4.87
C ALA A 45 -2.79 7.64 5.20
N ILE A 46 -2.57 8.49 4.18
CA ILE A 46 -2.11 9.87 4.38
C ILE A 46 -3.16 10.69 5.13
N ASP A 47 -4.44 10.57 4.76
CA ASP A 47 -5.55 11.23 5.45
C ASP A 47 -5.76 10.70 6.89
N GLU A 48 -5.24 9.51 7.21
CA GLU A 48 -5.20 8.88 8.54
C GLU A 48 -3.88 9.15 9.29
N ASP A 49 -3.11 10.15 8.87
CA ASP A 49 -1.84 10.59 9.47
C ASP A 49 -0.67 9.57 9.41
N TYR A 50 -0.74 8.58 8.51
CA TYR A 50 0.41 7.73 8.22
C TYR A 50 1.35 8.42 7.22
N ASP A 51 2.65 8.46 7.56
CA ASP A 51 3.69 9.08 6.74
C ASP A 51 4.12 8.20 5.56
N MET A 52 3.16 7.83 4.70
CA MET A 52 3.37 6.92 3.57
C MET A 52 4.34 7.45 2.53
N LEU A 53 4.72 8.73 2.54
CA LEU A 53 5.68 9.29 1.59
C LEU A 53 7.12 9.36 2.14
N ASN A 54 7.34 8.83 3.34
CA ASN A 54 8.62 8.78 4.02
C ASN A 54 9.21 7.36 4.03
N PRO A 55 10.38 7.14 3.42
CA PRO A 55 11.06 5.84 3.45
C PRO A 55 11.39 5.31 4.85
N HIS A 56 11.61 6.18 5.84
CA HIS A 56 11.82 5.73 7.23
C HIS A 56 10.58 5.02 7.77
N PHE A 57 9.39 5.55 7.51
CA PHE A 57 8.13 4.94 7.91
C PHE A 57 7.99 3.54 7.29
N TRP A 58 8.38 3.36 6.02
CA TRP A 58 8.30 2.05 5.35
C TRP A 58 9.16 0.99 6.03
N CYS A 59 10.38 1.35 6.46
CA CYS A 59 11.29 0.44 7.14
C CYS A 59 10.74 -0.03 8.50
N GLU A 60 10.10 0.87 9.24
CA GLU A 60 9.56 0.61 10.58
C GLU A 60 8.17 -0.03 10.56
N LEU A 61 7.45 0.07 9.43
CA LEU A 61 6.09 -0.42 9.28
C LEU A 61 5.96 -1.91 9.65
N ASP A 62 5.05 -2.24 10.56
CA ASP A 62 4.73 -3.63 10.92
C ASP A 62 3.56 -4.19 10.10
N LEU A 63 3.42 -5.53 10.10
CA LEU A 63 2.39 -6.22 9.33
C LEU A 63 0.97 -5.88 9.80
N LYS A 64 0.78 -5.62 11.10
CA LYS A 64 -0.54 -5.31 11.66
C LYS A 64 -1.03 -3.96 11.17
N THR A 65 -0.17 -2.95 11.21
CA THR A 65 -0.42 -1.60 10.73
C THR A 65 -0.58 -1.59 9.21
N TRP A 66 0.25 -2.35 8.50
CA TRP A 66 0.10 -2.50 7.06
C TRP A 66 -1.22 -3.17 6.65
N ALA A 67 -1.63 -4.23 7.36
CA ALA A 67 -2.94 -4.86 7.17
C ALA A 67 -4.10 -3.87 7.39
N TYR A 68 -3.98 -3.02 8.41
CA TYR A 68 -4.95 -1.97 8.69
C TYR A 68 -5.01 -0.90 7.57
N ILE A 69 -3.86 -0.44 7.08
CA ILE A 69 -3.79 0.51 5.96
C ILE A 69 -4.46 -0.09 4.71
N CYS A 70 -4.14 -1.35 4.41
CA CYS A 70 -4.68 -2.09 3.26
C CYS A 70 -6.07 -2.70 3.47
N ARG A 71 -6.78 -2.38 4.55
CA ARG A 71 -8.05 -3.04 4.90
C ARG A 71 -9.10 -2.90 3.79
N SER A 72 -9.78 -4.02 3.53
CA SER A 72 -10.85 -4.14 2.54
C SER A 72 -12.21 -3.81 3.14
N THR A 73 -13.17 -3.43 2.29
CA THR A 73 -14.60 -3.42 2.65
C THR A 73 -15.31 -4.73 2.36
N THR A 74 -14.65 -5.67 1.68
CA THR A 74 -15.14 -7.03 1.46
C THR A 74 -14.40 -8.02 2.34
N ASN A 75 -14.80 -9.29 2.31
CA ASN A 75 -14.11 -10.38 3.00
C ASN A 75 -12.78 -10.79 2.35
N GLN A 76 -12.35 -10.14 1.26
CA GLN A 76 -11.05 -10.37 0.65
C GLN A 76 -9.96 -9.52 1.29
N ASN A 77 -8.81 -10.12 1.54
CA ASN A 77 -7.61 -9.38 1.95
C ASN A 77 -6.83 -8.85 0.75
N MET A 78 -5.96 -7.87 0.98
CA MET A 78 -5.05 -7.37 -0.06
C MET A 78 -4.19 -8.54 -0.58
N PRO A 79 -4.20 -8.82 -1.90
CA PRO A 79 -3.38 -9.87 -2.46
C PRO A 79 -1.89 -9.61 -2.19
N LEU A 80 -1.17 -10.64 -1.74
CA LEU A 80 0.26 -10.58 -1.46
C LEU A 80 0.65 -9.49 -0.44
N LEU A 81 -0.17 -9.28 0.59
CA LEU A 81 0.03 -8.26 1.63
C LEU A 81 1.44 -8.27 2.23
N GLU A 82 1.93 -9.44 2.66
CA GLU A 82 3.27 -9.61 3.24
C GLU A 82 4.36 -9.26 2.23
N LYS A 83 4.23 -9.72 0.98
CA LYS A 83 5.22 -9.43 -0.07
C LYS A 83 5.32 -7.94 -0.37
N ARG A 84 4.19 -7.22 -0.34
CA ARG A 84 4.18 -5.75 -0.48
C ARG A 84 4.93 -5.06 0.66
N LEU A 85 4.77 -5.57 1.89
CA LEU A 85 5.51 -5.03 3.03
C LEU A 85 7.02 -5.29 2.90
N GLU A 86 7.42 -6.49 2.46
CA GLU A 86 8.83 -6.77 2.18
C GLU A 86 9.40 -5.78 1.15
N ILE A 87 8.68 -5.56 0.05
CA ILE A 87 9.10 -4.64 -1.01
C ILE A 87 9.20 -3.20 -0.49
N LEU A 88 8.26 -2.74 0.35
CA LEU A 88 8.31 -1.43 1.01
C LEU A 88 9.57 -1.29 1.87
N LYS A 89 9.87 -2.30 2.68
CA LYS A 89 11.04 -2.29 3.58
C LYS A 89 12.36 -2.31 2.82
N GLU A 90 12.46 -3.14 1.80
CA GLU A 90 13.64 -3.23 0.94
C GLU A 90 13.88 -1.92 0.20
N SER A 91 12.83 -1.38 -0.43
CA SER A 91 12.91 -0.13 -1.19
C SER A 91 13.19 1.06 -0.28
N GLY A 92 12.55 1.12 0.89
CA GLY A 92 12.82 2.14 1.90
C GLY A 92 14.29 2.13 2.31
N SER A 93 14.84 0.95 2.60
CA SER A 93 16.25 0.78 2.96
C SER A 93 17.20 1.21 1.84
N ALA A 94 16.87 0.88 0.58
CA ALA A 94 17.65 1.30 -0.58
C ALA A 94 17.64 2.83 -0.78
N LEU A 95 16.47 3.45 -0.65
CA LEU A 95 16.29 4.89 -0.79
C LEU A 95 17.04 5.67 0.29
N LEU A 96 16.97 5.22 1.55
CA LEU A 96 17.71 5.85 2.64
C LEU A 96 19.22 5.79 2.41
N LYS A 97 19.75 4.68 1.89
CA LYS A 97 21.17 4.59 1.52
C LYS A 97 21.55 5.60 0.43
N VAL A 98 20.71 5.81 -0.58
CA VAL A 98 21.02 6.77 -1.65
C VAL A 98 20.91 8.21 -1.16
N LEU A 99 19.95 8.51 -0.28
CA LEU A 99 19.69 9.88 0.20
C LEU A 99 20.73 10.37 1.22
N PHE A 100 21.31 9.47 2.03
CA PHE A 100 22.25 9.83 3.11
C PHE A 100 23.72 9.50 2.81
N VAL A 101 24.06 9.18 1.56
CA VAL A 101 25.44 8.94 1.10
C VAL A 101 26.00 10.14 0.30
N ASN A 102 25.42 11.34 0.46
CA ASN A 102 25.99 12.60 -0.04
C ASN A 102 26.41 13.52 1.12
#